data_AF-A0A7C6DLN7-F1
#
_entry.id   AF-A0A7C6DLN7-F1
#
_cell.length_a   1.000
_cell.length_b   1.000
_cell.length_c   1.000
_cell.angle_alpha   90.00
_cell.angle_beta   90.00
_cell.angle_gamma   90.00
#
_symmetry.space_group_name_H-M   'P 1'
#
loop_
_entity.id
_entity.type
_entity.pdbx_description
1 polymer ?
#
loop_
_entity_poly.entity_id
_entity_poly.type
_entity_poly.pdbx_seq_one_letter_code
_entity_poly.pdbx_strand_id
1 'polypeptide(L)'
;MPLMKLLALILSSAALPAAGIRLGIVGTDTSHVIAFTKVLNDPSHPEHVPGARVVAAYKGGSPDVESSRTRVDKFAEELARDWKVEIVPDIPTLCNKVDAILLESVDGRPHLAQARQVIAARKPMFIDKPLSATLEDAREIAREVVAMMSEES
;
A
#
# COMPACT_ATOMS: atom_id res chain seq x y z
N MET A 1 19.94 -53.73 29.44
CA MET A 1 18.61 -53.37 28.87
C MET A 1 17.59 -53.41 30.01
N PRO A 2 16.64 -52.46 30.13
CA PRO A 2 16.16 -51.51 29.13
C PRO A 2 16.59 -50.07 29.45
N LEU A 3 17.01 -49.26 28.48
CA LEU A 3 16.23 -48.74 27.34
C LEU A 3 15.46 -47.47 27.76
N MET A 4 16.13 -46.34 27.53
CA MET A 4 15.60 -45.30 26.65
C MET A 4 14.34 -44.57 27.13
N LYS A 5 14.53 -43.46 27.86
CA LYS A 5 13.67 -42.27 27.73
C LYS A 5 14.52 -41.01 27.80
N LEU A 6 15.44 -40.87 26.84
CA LEU A 6 15.97 -39.57 26.47
C LEU A 6 14.79 -38.83 25.82
N LEU A 7 14.18 -37.94 26.61
CA LEU A 7 13.09 -37.07 26.19
C LEU A 7 13.64 -36.12 25.13
N ALA A 8 13.54 -36.51 23.86
CA ALA A 8 13.85 -35.65 22.73
C ALA A 8 12.77 -34.56 22.68
N LEU A 9 13.07 -33.42 23.29
CA LEU A 9 12.30 -32.18 23.13
C LEU A 9 12.58 -31.69 21.71
N ILE A 10 11.75 -32.14 20.75
CA ILE A 10 11.77 -31.61 19.40
C ILE A 10 11.23 -30.18 19.50
N LEU A 11 12.14 -29.19 19.56
CA LEU A 11 11.82 -27.81 19.23
C LEU A 11 11.37 -27.80 17.76
N SER A 12 10.07 -27.93 17.54
CA SER A 12 9.47 -27.56 16.27
C SER A 12 9.52 -26.04 16.23
N SER A 13 10.60 -25.49 15.67
CA SER A 13 10.59 -24.11 15.18
C SER A 13 9.55 -24.07 14.05
N ALA A 14 8.30 -23.80 14.41
CA ALA A 14 7.33 -23.30 13.45
C ALA A 14 7.94 -22.00 12.93
N ALA A 15 8.46 -22.02 11.70
CA ALA A 15 8.85 -20.82 11.01
C ALA A 15 7.59 -19.94 10.97
N LEU A 16 7.56 -18.90 11.79
CA LEU A 16 6.57 -17.85 11.64
C LEU A 16 6.65 -17.41 10.17
N PRO A 17 5.53 -17.40 9.43
CA PRO A 17 5.57 -16.88 8.07
C PRO A 17 6.21 -15.49 8.14
N ALA A 18 7.27 -15.28 7.35
CA ALA A 18 7.94 -14.00 7.28
C ALA A 18 6.87 -12.92 7.13
N ALA A 19 6.88 -11.91 8.01
CA ALA A 19 5.86 -10.87 7.98
C ALA A 19 5.89 -10.22 6.59
N GLY A 20 4.86 -10.49 5.79
CA GLY A 20 4.76 -9.96 4.44
C GLY A 20 4.76 -8.43 4.44
N ILE A 21 5.25 -7.84 3.36
CA ILE A 21 5.30 -6.38 3.18
C ILE A 21 3.90 -5.80 3.36
N ARG A 22 3.75 -4.85 4.29
CA ARG A 22 2.49 -4.14 4.50
C ARG A 22 2.41 -2.99 3.51
N LEU A 23 1.39 -3.01 2.67
CA LEU A 23 1.12 -1.97 1.68
C LEU A 23 0.02 -1.04 2.15
N GLY A 24 0.21 0.25 1.90
CA GLY A 24 -0.80 1.27 2.10
C GLY A 24 -1.30 1.81 0.77
N ILE A 25 -2.59 2.16 0.68
CA ILE A 25 -3.18 2.79 -0.52
C ILE A 25 -3.43 4.28 -0.27
N VAL A 26 -3.00 5.14 -1.19
CA VAL A 26 -3.35 6.56 -1.22
C VAL A 26 -4.29 6.82 -2.39
N GLY A 27 -5.55 7.14 -2.09
CA GLY A 27 -6.62 7.28 -3.08
C GLY A 27 -7.42 5.99 -3.23
N THR A 28 -8.73 6.05 -3.02
CA THR A 28 -9.65 4.90 -3.07
C THR A 28 -10.67 5.05 -4.19
N ASP A 29 -10.33 5.71 -5.28
CA ASP A 29 -11.29 6.23 -6.26
C ASP A 29 -11.05 5.69 -7.70
N THR A 30 -10.20 4.67 -7.81
CA THR A 30 -9.95 3.87 -9.03
C THR A 30 -10.30 2.41 -8.79
N SER A 31 -10.71 1.67 -9.83
CA SER A 31 -10.96 0.22 -9.71
C SER A 31 -9.69 -0.58 -9.39
N HIS A 32 -8.51 0.00 -9.59
CA HIS A 32 -7.24 -0.66 -9.32
C HIS A 32 -7.03 -0.99 -7.84
N VAL A 33 -7.59 -0.19 -6.92
CA VAL A 33 -7.46 -0.46 -5.48
C VAL A 33 -8.07 -1.81 -5.09
N ILE A 34 -9.18 -2.16 -5.73
CA ILE A 34 -9.85 -3.45 -5.54
C ILE A 34 -9.05 -4.56 -6.22
N ALA A 35 -8.61 -4.35 -7.46
CA ALA A 35 -7.86 -5.34 -8.22
C ALA A 35 -6.53 -5.73 -7.53
N PHE A 36 -5.73 -4.73 -7.13
CA PHE A 36 -4.49 -4.96 -6.38
C PHE A 36 -4.76 -5.64 -5.05
N THR A 37 -5.72 -5.13 -4.26
CA THR A 37 -6.03 -5.72 -2.95
C THR A 37 -6.49 -7.16 -3.08
N LYS A 38 -7.30 -7.50 -4.09
CA LYS A 38 -7.75 -8.87 -4.31
C LYS A 38 -6.57 -9.80 -4.58
N VAL A 39 -5.69 -9.45 -5.52
CA VAL A 39 -4.52 -10.26 -5.87
C VAL A 39 -3.55 -10.41 -4.70
N LEU A 40 -3.38 -9.38 -3.88
CA LEU A 40 -2.42 -9.35 -2.76
C LEU A 40 -2.97 -9.97 -1.47
N ASN A 41 -4.27 -9.82 -1.18
CA ASN A 41 -4.84 -10.21 0.11
C ASN A 41 -5.63 -11.52 0.06
N ASP A 42 -6.09 -11.96 -1.11
CA ASP A 42 -6.88 -13.19 -1.25
C ASP A 42 -6.00 -14.38 -1.66
N PRO A 43 -5.63 -15.28 -0.73
CA PRO A 43 -4.81 -16.44 -1.04
C PRO A 43 -5.52 -17.49 -1.92
N SER A 44 -6.84 -17.36 -2.11
CA SER A 44 -7.62 -18.20 -3.02
C SER A 44 -7.69 -17.65 -4.45
N HIS A 45 -7.20 -16.43 -4.68
CA HIS A 45 -7.19 -15.85 -6.02
C HIS A 45 -6.26 -16.66 -6.95
N PRO A 46 -6.67 -17.01 -8.18
CA PRO A 46 -5.84 -17.79 -9.11
C PRO A 46 -4.49 -17.13 -9.44
N GLU A 47 -4.47 -15.79 -9.42
CA GLU A 47 -3.27 -14.98 -9.66
C GLU A 47 -2.68 -14.42 -8.36
N HIS A 48 -2.96 -15.03 -7.20
CA HIS A 48 -2.49 -14.52 -5.91
C HIS A 48 -0.97 -14.31 -5.88
N VAL A 49 -0.56 -13.12 -5.43
CA VAL A 49 0.85 -12.77 -5.26
C VAL A 49 1.17 -12.76 -3.75
N PRO A 50 1.91 -13.77 -3.24
CA PRO A 50 2.27 -13.82 -1.83
C PRO A 50 3.39 -12.83 -1.50
N GLY A 51 3.59 -12.57 -0.20
CA GLY A 51 4.73 -11.79 0.30
C GLY A 51 4.43 -10.31 0.53
N ALA A 52 3.27 -9.82 0.12
CA ALA A 52 2.76 -8.48 0.46
C ALA A 52 1.24 -8.52 0.69
N ARG A 53 0.73 -7.55 1.45
CA ARG A 53 -0.72 -7.37 1.67
C ARG A 53 -1.06 -5.91 1.90
N VAL A 54 -2.19 -5.46 1.38
CA VAL A 54 -2.76 -4.15 1.70
C VAL A 54 -3.36 -4.21 3.10
N VAL A 55 -2.99 -3.26 3.98
CA VAL A 55 -3.46 -3.25 5.38
C VAL A 55 -4.17 -1.96 5.77
N ALA A 56 -3.89 -0.86 5.10
CA ALA A 56 -4.50 0.44 5.38
C ALA A 56 -4.64 1.27 4.10
N ALA A 57 -5.59 2.21 4.09
CA ALA A 57 -5.82 3.11 2.97
C ALA A 57 -6.25 4.50 3.45
N TYR A 58 -5.75 5.54 2.79
CA TYR A 58 -6.28 6.90 2.88
C TYR A 58 -7.20 7.16 1.69
N LYS A 59 -8.42 7.66 1.95
CA LYS A 59 -9.46 7.78 0.92
C LYS A 59 -9.09 8.70 -0.25
N GLY A 60 -8.57 9.89 0.05
CA GLY A 60 -8.28 10.91 -0.96
C GLY A 60 -9.52 11.29 -1.79
N GLY A 61 -9.34 11.28 -3.11
CA GLY A 61 -10.35 11.66 -4.09
C GLY A 61 -10.33 13.13 -4.49
N SER A 62 -10.96 13.43 -5.62
CA SER A 62 -11.11 14.74 -6.23
C SER A 62 -12.60 15.09 -6.34
N PRO A 63 -13.12 16.00 -5.49
CA PRO A 63 -14.55 16.29 -5.42
C PRO A 63 -15.15 16.81 -6.72
N ASP A 64 -14.34 17.40 -7.60
CA ASP A 64 -14.73 17.96 -8.90
C ASP A 64 -14.71 16.91 -10.03
N VAL A 65 -14.05 15.77 -9.84
CA VAL A 65 -13.98 14.68 -10.83
C VAL A 65 -15.10 13.66 -10.57
N GLU A 66 -16.03 13.52 -11.52
CA GLU A 66 -17.19 12.62 -11.41
C GLU A 66 -16.80 11.19 -11.07
N SER A 67 -15.83 10.66 -11.81
CA SER A 67 -15.35 9.29 -11.61
C SER A 67 -14.66 9.14 -10.25
N SER A 68 -14.09 10.20 -9.67
CA SER A 68 -13.51 10.12 -8.34
C SER A 68 -14.60 10.16 -7.25
N ARG A 69 -15.42 11.22 -7.22
CA ARG A 69 -16.41 11.45 -6.14
C ARG A 69 -17.44 10.34 -5.98
N THR A 70 -17.80 9.67 -7.09
CA THR A 70 -18.81 8.60 -7.05
C THR A 70 -18.26 7.26 -6.60
N ARG A 71 -16.93 7.08 -6.61
CA ARG A 71 -16.28 5.78 -6.34
C ARG A 71 -15.53 5.75 -5.00
N VAL A 72 -15.03 6.90 -4.54
CA VAL A 72 -14.16 7.01 -3.35
C VAL A 72 -14.76 6.33 -2.11
N ASP A 73 -16.01 6.62 -1.77
CA ASP A 73 -16.66 6.04 -0.58
C ASP A 73 -16.95 4.56 -0.77
N LYS A 74 -17.48 4.20 -1.94
CA LYS A 74 -17.83 2.82 -2.28
C LYS A 74 -16.63 1.88 -2.17
N PHE A 75 -15.50 2.24 -2.77
CA PHE A 75 -14.33 1.38 -2.74
C PHE A 75 -13.64 1.39 -1.39
N ALA A 76 -13.62 2.52 -0.65
CA ALA A 76 -13.14 2.53 0.72
C ALA A 76 -13.94 1.59 1.63
N GLU A 77 -15.27 1.58 1.50
CA GLU A 77 -16.15 0.66 2.22
C GLU A 77 -15.92 -0.80 1.82
N GLU A 78 -15.73 -1.08 0.53
CA GLU A 78 -15.42 -2.41 0.02
C GLU A 78 -14.08 -2.94 0.56
N LEU A 79 -13.03 -2.12 0.51
CA LEU A 79 -11.72 -2.42 1.08
C LEU A 79 -11.80 -2.77 2.57
N ALA A 80 -12.53 -1.96 3.35
CA ALA A 80 -12.72 -2.16 4.78
C ALA A 80 -13.55 -3.40 5.10
N ARG A 81 -14.65 -3.62 4.37
CA ARG A 81 -15.57 -4.72 4.63
C ARG A 81 -14.95 -6.07 4.26
N ASP A 82 -14.37 -6.17 3.06
CA ASP A 82 -14.06 -7.47 2.44
C ASP A 82 -12.63 -7.93 2.79
N TRP A 83 -11.68 -7.00 2.97
CA TRP A 83 -10.28 -7.32 3.31
C TRP A 83 -9.78 -6.74 4.63
N LYS A 84 -10.66 -6.08 5.41
CA LYS A 84 -10.33 -5.46 6.70
C LYS A 84 -9.19 -4.43 6.58
N VAL A 85 -9.11 -3.75 5.44
CA VAL A 85 -8.19 -2.63 5.23
C VAL A 85 -8.64 -1.46 6.11
N GLU A 86 -7.74 -0.96 6.95
CA GLU A 86 -8.03 0.16 7.84
C GLU A 86 -8.10 1.47 7.04
N ILE A 87 -9.22 2.18 7.11
CA ILE A 87 -9.33 3.52 6.50
C ILE A 87 -8.81 4.57 7.49
N VAL A 88 -7.72 5.25 7.11
CA VAL A 88 -7.01 6.22 7.96
C VAL A 88 -7.29 7.66 7.52
N PRO A 89 -7.16 8.66 8.43
CA PRO A 89 -7.57 10.03 8.14
C PRO A 89 -6.62 10.79 7.20
N ASP A 90 -5.35 10.39 7.11
CA ASP A 90 -4.34 11.11 6.35
C ASP A 90 -3.15 10.22 5.93
N ILE A 91 -2.33 10.72 5.00
CA ILE A 91 -1.16 10.02 4.44
C ILE A 91 -0.04 9.82 5.48
N PRO A 92 0.29 10.78 6.37
CA PRO A 92 1.27 10.55 7.43
C PRO A 92 0.88 9.38 8.36
N THR A 93 -0.39 9.32 8.78
CA THR A 93 -0.92 8.21 9.58
C THR A 93 -0.83 6.89 8.83
N LEU A 94 -1.11 6.90 7.52
CA LEU A 94 -0.92 5.73 6.67
C LEU A 94 0.54 5.26 6.66
N CYS A 95 1.48 6.17 6.41
CA CYS A 95 2.91 5.86 6.30
C CYS A 95 3.48 5.25 7.59
N ASN A 96 2.95 5.62 8.76
CA ASN A 96 3.34 5.04 10.04
C ASN A 96 2.91 3.56 10.22
N LYS A 97 1.96 3.08 9.42
CA LYS A 97 1.38 1.73 9.55
C LYS A 97 1.90 0.74 8.50
N VAL A 98 2.59 1.21 7.46
CA VAL A 98 2.92 0.43 6.28
C VAL A 98 4.39 0.53 5.90
N ASP A 99 4.84 -0.42 5.09
CA ASP A 99 6.22 -0.55 4.66
C ASP A 99 6.44 0.10 3.28
N ALA A 100 5.41 0.11 2.41
CA ALA A 100 5.41 0.81 1.12
C ALA A 100 4.00 1.31 0.72
N ILE A 101 3.95 2.21 -0.26
CA ILE A 101 2.72 2.87 -0.72
C ILE A 101 2.39 2.51 -2.18
N LEU A 102 1.10 2.27 -2.43
CA LEU A 102 0.47 2.32 -3.75
C LEU A 102 -0.30 3.65 -3.84
N LEU A 103 0.17 4.59 -4.66
CA LEU A 103 -0.51 5.86 -4.93
C LEU A 103 -1.44 5.65 -6.13
N GLU A 104 -2.74 5.56 -5.85
CA GLU A 104 -3.79 5.08 -6.75
C GLU A 104 -4.90 6.12 -6.93
N SER A 105 -4.66 7.40 -6.60
CA SER A 105 -5.64 8.45 -6.89
C SER A 105 -5.92 8.49 -8.40
N VAL A 106 -7.20 8.48 -8.81
CA VAL A 106 -7.52 8.39 -10.24
C VAL A 106 -7.16 9.67 -11.02
N ASP A 107 -7.12 10.79 -10.29
CA ASP A 107 -6.76 12.10 -10.78
C ASP A 107 -5.29 12.39 -10.49
N GLY A 108 -4.51 12.69 -11.53
CA GLY A 108 -3.08 12.95 -11.41
C GLY A 108 -2.72 14.31 -10.80
N ARG A 109 -3.67 15.25 -10.67
CA ARG A 109 -3.42 16.60 -10.13
C ARG A 109 -2.89 16.58 -8.68
N PRO A 110 -3.45 15.79 -7.75
CA PRO A 110 -2.93 15.70 -6.38
C PRO A 110 -1.62 14.90 -6.24
N HIS A 111 -1.17 14.17 -7.27
CA HIS A 111 -0.07 13.19 -7.12
C HIS A 111 1.21 13.79 -6.55
N LEU A 112 1.65 14.97 -7.00
CA LEU A 112 2.87 15.61 -6.47
C LEU A 112 2.74 15.93 -4.97
N ALA A 113 1.60 16.48 -4.54
CA ALA A 113 1.35 16.82 -3.14
C ALA A 113 1.21 15.57 -2.25
N GLN A 114 0.66 14.48 -2.79
CA GLN A 114 0.56 13.20 -2.12
C GLN A 114 1.92 12.50 -2.03
N ALA A 115 2.66 12.44 -3.14
CA ALA A 115 4.01 11.87 -3.21
C ALA A 115 4.95 12.56 -2.23
N ARG A 116 4.93 13.89 -2.13
CA ARG A 116 5.70 14.66 -1.14
C ARG A 116 5.55 14.15 0.29
N GLN A 117 4.34 13.80 0.71
CA GLN A 117 4.09 13.26 2.05
C GLN A 117 4.70 11.87 2.23
N VAL A 118 4.70 11.06 1.18
CA VAL A 118 5.29 9.72 1.16
C VAL A 118 6.83 9.79 1.12
N ILE A 119 7.39 10.72 0.33
CA ILE A 119 8.83 11.04 0.28
C ILE A 119 9.31 11.50 1.65
N ALA A 120 8.58 12.41 2.31
CA ALA A 120 8.91 12.88 3.65
C ALA A 120 8.93 11.74 4.69
N ALA A 121 8.07 10.73 4.51
CA ALA A 121 8.06 9.52 5.34
C ALA A 121 9.11 8.46 4.92
N ARG A 122 9.91 8.75 3.88
CA ARG A 122 10.94 7.86 3.28
C ARG A 122 10.41 6.47 2.93
N LYS A 123 9.17 6.40 2.43
CA LYS A 123 8.56 5.12 2.02
C LYS A 123 8.76 4.87 0.53
N PRO A 124 9.11 3.64 0.12
CA PRO A 124 8.99 3.23 -1.27
C PRO A 124 7.56 3.44 -1.75
N MET A 125 7.40 3.95 -2.97
CA MET A 125 6.09 4.20 -3.55
C MET A 125 6.02 3.74 -5.00
N PHE A 126 4.89 3.12 -5.33
CA PHE A 126 4.43 2.94 -6.69
C PHE A 126 3.37 4.02 -6.98
N ILE A 127 3.41 4.61 -8.17
CA ILE A 127 2.40 5.59 -8.61
C ILE A 127 1.69 5.02 -9.83
N ASP A 128 0.39 4.81 -9.71
CA ASP A 128 -0.45 4.32 -10.80
C ASP A 128 -0.61 5.37 -11.90
N LYS A 129 -1.09 4.94 -13.06
CA LYS A 129 -1.39 5.81 -14.17
C LYS A 129 -2.50 6.82 -13.83
N PRO A 130 -2.37 8.08 -14.28
CA PRO A 130 -1.15 8.70 -14.81
C PRO A 130 -0.14 9.03 -13.69
N LEU A 131 1.17 9.05 -14.00
CA LEU A 131 2.20 9.42 -13.02
C LEU A 131 1.90 10.79 -12.35
N SER A 132 1.43 11.76 -13.12
CA SER A 132 1.01 13.10 -12.67
C SER A 132 0.11 13.76 -13.74
N ALA A 133 -0.49 14.90 -13.41
CA ALA A 133 -1.28 15.70 -14.37
C ALA A 133 -0.42 16.48 -15.39
N THR A 134 0.84 16.77 -15.06
CA THR A 134 1.76 17.53 -15.94
C THR A 134 3.15 16.88 -15.98
N LEU A 135 3.87 17.07 -17.08
CA LEU A 135 5.27 16.62 -17.20
C LEU A 135 6.19 17.30 -16.17
N GLU A 136 5.88 18.55 -15.81
CA GLU A 136 6.63 19.29 -14.79
C GLU A 136 6.49 18.61 -13.43
N ASP A 137 5.27 18.28 -13.01
CA ASP A 137 5.03 17.56 -11.75
C ASP A 137 5.69 16.18 -11.75
N ALA A 138 5.68 15.45 -12.87
CA ALA A 138 6.37 14.15 -12.96
C ALA A 138 7.88 14.29 -12.73
N ARG A 139 8.49 15.32 -13.34
CA ARG A 139 9.92 15.64 -13.15
C ARG A 139 10.21 16.09 -11.72
N GLU A 140 9.27 16.80 -11.10
CA GLU A 140 9.39 17.23 -9.71
C GLU A 140 9.41 16.03 -8.75
N ILE A 141 8.45 15.10 -8.89
CA ILE A 141 8.41 13.86 -8.10
C ILE A 141 9.74 13.12 -8.22
N ALA A 142 10.24 12.91 -9.44
CA ALA A 142 11.51 12.21 -9.66
C ALA A 142 12.70 12.94 -9.00
N ARG A 143 12.74 14.27 -9.08
CA ARG A 143 13.81 15.08 -8.48
C ARG A 143 13.81 14.99 -6.96
N GLU A 144 12.64 15.09 -6.34
CA GLU A 144 12.51 15.02 -4.89
C GLU A 144 12.87 13.64 -4.34
N VAL A 145 12.52 12.56 -5.06
CA VAL A 145 12.96 11.20 -4.72
C VAL A 145 14.49 11.08 -4.77
N VAL A 146 15.13 11.59 -5.83
CA VAL A 146 16.60 11.56 -5.95
C VAL A 146 17.27 12.38 -4.85
N ALA A 147 16.74 13.57 -4.54
CA ALA A 147 17.25 14.42 -3.46
C ALA A 147 17.19 13.68 -2.11
N MET A 148 16.06 13.07 -1.78
CA MET A 148 15.87 12.26 -0.58
C MET A 148 16.91 11.12 -0.47
N MET A 149 17.24 10.45 -1.58
CA MET A 149 18.25 9.39 -1.62
C MET A 149 19.68 9.91 -1.45
N SER A 150 19.96 11.14 -1.89
CA SER A 150 21.29 11.75 -1.80
C SER A 150 21.66 12.28 -0.41
N GLU A 151 20.67 12.55 0.45
CA GLU A 151 20.91 12.91 1.86
C GLU A 151 21.46 11.73 2.69
N GLU A 152 21.52 10.53 2.10
CA GLU A 152 21.97 9.29 2.73
C GLU A 152 23.46 8.97 2.45
N SER A 153 24.12 9.73 1.57
CA SER A 153 25.54 9.58 1.19
C SER A 153 26.44 10.65 1.80
#